data_AF-A0A2K3DJ54-F1
#
_entry.id   AF-A0A2K3DJ54-F1
#
_cell.length_a   1.000
_cell.length_b   1.000
_cell.length_c   1.000
_cell.angle_alpha   90.00
_cell.angle_beta   90.00
_cell.angle_gamma   90.00
#
_symmetry.space_group_name_H-M   'P 1'
#
loop_
_entity.id
_entity.type
_entity.pdbx_description
1 polymer ?
#
loop_
_entity_poly.entity_id
_entity_poly.type
_entity_poly.pdbx_seq_one_letter_code
_entity_poly.pdbx_strand_id
1 'polypeptide(L)'
;MGPYFTSHVEERVAELLDKEGFHNENDIGQLWYGLALCKYKWDSALLTRLAAGTVGGLSERELLTSASSTLANMAQQSESISLTDQHKAELARAIAILTDRVADDLRSTKSLAGMTDLSKLGVKPETPAEAQAWFELLNDIAPTKWTLEEVRVGLGTLASCNTYSPSPEAKQMVLDAAASKGVRSAADAGVLLQLSEAWGIALPAEVRARLVRMRGSGGPKP
;
A
#
# COMPACT_ATOMS: atom_id res chain seq x y z
N MET A 1 -5.97 -21.86 -23.96
CA MET A 1 -6.98 -20.79 -24.09
C MET A 1 -6.59 -19.45 -23.42
N GLY A 2 -5.48 -19.35 -22.69
CA GLY A 2 -5.12 -18.15 -21.92
C GLY A 2 -4.93 -16.86 -22.74
N PRO A 3 -4.07 -16.83 -23.78
CA PRO A 3 -3.69 -15.56 -24.43
C PRO A 3 -4.83 -14.89 -25.21
N TYR A 4 -5.60 -15.68 -25.96
CA TYR A 4 -6.66 -15.18 -26.84
C TYR A 4 -7.83 -14.56 -26.06
N PHE A 5 -8.13 -15.12 -24.88
CA PHE A 5 -9.14 -14.56 -23.99
C PHE A 5 -8.66 -13.27 -23.33
N THR A 6 -7.39 -13.22 -22.89
CA THR A 6 -6.78 -12.00 -22.34
C THR A 6 -6.82 -10.86 -23.34
N SER A 7 -6.40 -11.08 -24.60
CA SER A 7 -6.43 -10.05 -25.64
C SER A 7 -7.83 -9.52 -25.93
N HIS A 8 -8.84 -10.40 -25.98
CA HIS A 8 -10.22 -9.98 -26.21
C HIS A 8 -10.79 -9.16 -25.04
N VAL A 9 -10.42 -9.52 -23.81
CA VAL A 9 -10.79 -8.74 -22.61
C VAL A 9 -10.09 -7.38 -22.63
N GLU A 10 -8.81 -7.33 -22.98
CA GLU A 10 -8.05 -6.08 -23.09
C GLU A 10 -8.63 -5.13 -24.13
N GLU A 11 -8.95 -5.63 -25.33
CA GLU A 11 -9.64 -4.87 -26.37
C GLU A 11 -10.98 -4.34 -25.87
N ARG A 12 -11.77 -5.20 -25.20
CA ARG A 12 -13.08 -4.79 -24.69
C ARG A 12 -12.98 -3.74 -23.59
N VAL A 13 -12.00 -3.85 -22.70
CA VAL A 13 -11.75 -2.85 -21.66
C VAL A 13 -11.30 -1.53 -22.31
N ALA A 14 -10.40 -1.57 -23.28
CA ALA A 14 -9.97 -0.37 -24.00
C ALA A 14 -11.14 0.36 -24.66
N GLU A 15 -12.01 -0.38 -25.36
CA GLU A 15 -13.23 0.18 -25.98
C GLU A 15 -14.18 0.81 -24.98
N LEU A 16 -14.39 0.18 -23.82
CA LEU A 16 -15.26 0.70 -22.77
C LEU A 16 -14.69 1.99 -22.18
N LEU A 17 -13.37 2.03 -21.96
CA LEU A 17 -12.68 3.23 -21.49
C LEU A 17 -12.78 4.39 -22.50
N ASP A 18 -12.73 4.10 -23.80
CA ASP A 18 -12.90 5.09 -24.85
C ASP A 18 -14.33 5.65 -24.92
N LYS A 19 -15.35 4.81 -24.68
CA LYS A 19 -16.76 5.16 -24.87
C LYS A 19 -17.44 5.74 -23.64
N GLU A 20 -17.22 5.14 -22.48
CA GLU A 20 -17.96 5.42 -21.24
C GLU A 20 -17.12 6.21 -20.24
N GLY A 21 -15.82 6.37 -20.49
CA GLY A 21 -14.93 7.11 -19.62
C GLY A 21 -14.79 6.48 -18.23
N PHE A 22 -14.53 7.32 -17.22
CA PHE A 22 -14.23 6.90 -15.84
C PHE A 22 -15.29 7.35 -14.84
N HIS A 23 -16.57 7.37 -15.25
CA HIS A 23 -17.61 8.08 -14.51
C HIS A 23 -18.30 7.27 -13.40
N ASN A 24 -18.29 5.93 -13.47
CA ASN A 24 -18.92 5.08 -12.45
C ASN A 24 -17.88 4.44 -11.54
N GLU A 25 -17.86 4.86 -10.27
CA GLU A 25 -16.96 4.35 -9.24
C GLU A 25 -17.09 2.83 -9.04
N ASN A 26 -18.32 2.30 -9.05
CA ASN A 26 -18.57 0.88 -8.82
C ASN A 26 -18.00 0.02 -9.96
N ASP A 27 -18.17 0.47 -11.20
CA ASP A 27 -17.70 -0.26 -12.38
C ASP A 27 -16.17 -0.28 -12.43
N ILE A 28 -15.52 0.84 -12.12
CA ILE A 28 -14.05 0.94 -12.01
C ILE A 28 -13.52 0.05 -10.88
N GLY A 29 -14.18 0.06 -9.71
CA GLY A 29 -13.80 -0.79 -8.58
C GLY A 29 -13.89 -2.28 -8.91
N GLN A 30 -14.96 -2.70 -9.58
CA GLN A 30 -15.14 -4.09 -10.03
C GLN A 30 -14.16 -4.48 -11.12
N LEU A 31 -13.86 -3.57 -12.06
CA LEU A 31 -12.87 -3.81 -13.11
C LEU A 31 -11.48 -4.05 -12.49
N TRP A 32 -11.03 -3.17 -11.59
CA TRP A 32 -9.76 -3.36 -10.89
C TRP A 32 -9.73 -4.66 -10.08
N TYR A 33 -10.83 -5.00 -9.41
CA TYR A 33 -10.95 -6.28 -8.70
C TYR A 33 -10.81 -7.47 -9.66
N GLY A 34 -11.48 -7.45 -10.81
CA GLY A 34 -11.40 -8.51 -11.81
C GLY A 34 -10.00 -8.66 -12.40
N LEU A 35 -9.34 -7.54 -12.72
CA LEU A 35 -7.97 -7.51 -13.23
C LEU A 35 -6.97 -8.03 -12.19
N ALA A 36 -7.13 -7.66 -10.92
CA ALA A 36 -6.26 -8.12 -9.84
C ALA A 36 -6.43 -9.62 -9.54
N LEU A 37 -7.66 -10.14 -9.60
CA LEU A 37 -7.96 -11.55 -9.34
C LEU A 37 -7.42 -12.46 -10.45
N CYS A 38 -7.52 -12.00 -11.69
CA CYS A 38 -6.99 -12.66 -12.86
C CYS A 38 -5.47 -12.46 -12.90
N LYS A 39 -4.71 -13.45 -12.42
CA LYS A 39 -3.23 -13.47 -12.39
C LYS A 39 -2.56 -13.52 -13.77
N TYR A 40 -3.18 -12.91 -14.78
CA TYR A 40 -2.63 -12.76 -16.11
C TYR A 40 -1.70 -11.54 -16.16
N LYS A 41 -0.76 -11.58 -17.10
CA LYS A 41 0.04 -10.41 -17.42
C LYS A 41 -0.77 -9.55 -18.38
N TRP A 42 -1.34 -8.48 -17.86
CA TRP A 42 -2.12 -7.52 -18.63
C TRP A 42 -1.21 -6.56 -19.40
N ASP A 43 -1.74 -6.01 -20.48
CA ASP A 43 -1.08 -4.94 -21.23
C ASP A 43 -0.80 -3.72 -20.35
N SER A 44 0.47 -3.31 -20.30
CA SER A 44 0.92 -2.21 -19.44
C SER A 44 0.39 -0.85 -19.88
N ALA A 45 0.15 -0.65 -21.19
CA ALA A 45 -0.37 0.61 -21.68
C ALA A 45 -1.84 0.77 -21.29
N LEU A 46 -2.63 -0.31 -21.39
CA LEU A 46 -4.01 -0.38 -20.90
C LEU A 46 -4.09 -0.12 -19.40
N LEU A 47 -3.28 -0.84 -18.59
CA LEU A 47 -3.26 -0.65 -17.14
C LEU A 47 -2.84 0.77 -16.75
N THR A 48 -1.85 1.34 -17.42
CA THR A 48 -1.40 2.71 -17.18
C THR A 48 -2.49 3.73 -17.51
N ARG A 49 -3.19 3.55 -18.63
CA ARG A 49 -4.31 4.40 -19.04
C ARG A 49 -5.48 4.31 -18.06
N LEU A 50 -5.85 3.09 -17.66
CA LEU A 50 -6.89 2.83 -16.66
C LEU A 50 -6.53 3.48 -15.31
N ALA A 51 -5.27 3.38 -14.89
CA ALA A 51 -4.78 3.99 -13.66
C ALA A 51 -4.85 5.52 -13.71
N ALA A 52 -4.41 6.15 -14.80
CA ALA A 52 -4.50 7.60 -14.98
C ALA A 52 -5.95 8.12 -14.87
N GLY A 53 -6.90 7.45 -15.54
CA GLY A 53 -8.30 7.81 -15.45
C GLY A 53 -8.91 7.58 -14.07
N THR A 54 -8.52 6.49 -13.41
CA THR A 54 -8.92 6.21 -12.02
C THR A 54 -8.44 7.33 -11.10
N VAL A 55 -7.18 7.78 -11.24
CA VAL A 55 -6.60 8.88 -10.45
C VAL A 55 -7.38 10.18 -10.65
N GLY A 56 -7.72 10.54 -11.89
CA GLY A 56 -8.49 11.74 -12.19
C GLY A 56 -9.88 11.77 -11.52
N GLY A 57 -10.51 10.60 -11.34
CA GLY A 57 -11.82 10.48 -10.68
C GLY A 57 -11.76 10.30 -9.15
N LEU A 58 -10.59 10.15 -8.54
CA LEU A 58 -10.49 9.87 -7.09
C LEU A 58 -10.95 11.04 -6.21
N SER A 59 -10.69 12.28 -6.62
CA SER A 59 -11.06 13.48 -5.84
C SER A 59 -12.58 13.72 -5.75
N GLU A 60 -13.33 13.14 -6.69
CA GLU A 60 -14.79 13.24 -6.76
C GLU A 60 -15.48 12.25 -5.81
N ARG A 61 -14.74 11.32 -5.21
CA ARG A 61 -15.30 10.29 -4.31
C ARG A 61 -15.61 10.85 -2.93
N GLU A 62 -16.65 10.31 -2.31
CA GLU A 62 -17.12 10.75 -0.98
C GLU A 62 -16.22 10.25 0.16
N LEU A 63 -15.69 9.02 0.10
CA LEU A 63 -15.01 8.36 1.22
C LEU A 63 -13.72 7.63 0.82
N LEU A 64 -12.70 7.67 1.69
CA LEU A 64 -11.45 6.91 1.50
C LEU A 64 -11.70 5.39 1.48
N THR A 65 -12.70 4.91 2.21
CA THR A 65 -13.07 3.48 2.27
C THR A 65 -13.58 2.95 0.93
N SER A 66 -14.26 3.77 0.12
CA SER A 66 -14.68 3.37 -1.24
C SER A 66 -13.50 3.37 -2.22
N ALA A 67 -12.57 4.30 -2.05
CA ALA A 67 -11.32 4.36 -2.80
C ALA A 67 -10.32 3.25 -2.43
N SER A 68 -10.27 2.82 -1.17
CA SER A 68 -9.25 1.91 -0.62
C SER A 68 -9.17 0.57 -1.37
N SER A 69 -10.30 -0.09 -1.64
CA SER A 69 -10.29 -1.35 -2.40
C SER A 69 -9.81 -1.17 -3.84
N THR A 70 -10.15 -0.03 -4.46
CA THR A 70 -9.72 0.31 -5.82
C THR A 70 -8.21 0.52 -5.86
N LEU A 71 -7.67 1.29 -4.92
CA LEU A 71 -6.23 1.55 -4.77
C LEU A 71 -5.45 0.27 -4.47
N ALA A 72 -5.96 -0.60 -3.59
CA ALA A 72 -5.34 -1.88 -3.27
C ALA A 72 -5.24 -2.82 -4.47
N ASN A 73 -6.29 -2.88 -5.31
CA ASN A 73 -6.29 -3.68 -6.52
C ASN A 73 -5.37 -3.08 -7.60
N MET A 74 -5.32 -1.75 -7.71
CA MET A 74 -4.38 -1.07 -8.61
C MET A 74 -2.92 -1.30 -8.17
N ALA A 75 -2.64 -1.24 -6.87
CA ALA A 75 -1.32 -1.48 -6.31
C ALA A 75 -0.80 -2.92 -6.48
N GLN A 76 -1.68 -3.90 -6.63
CA GLN A 76 -1.29 -5.27 -7.00
C GLN A 76 -0.72 -5.36 -8.43
N GLN A 77 -1.03 -4.40 -9.28
CA GLN A 77 -0.59 -4.33 -10.67
C GLN A 77 0.50 -3.26 -10.87
N SER A 78 1.09 -2.73 -9.79
CA SER A 78 1.99 -1.56 -9.86
C SER A 78 3.22 -1.77 -10.75
N GLU A 79 3.75 -2.99 -10.84
CA GLU A 79 4.88 -3.33 -11.71
C GLU A 79 4.57 -3.14 -13.21
N SER A 80 3.29 -3.12 -13.59
CA SER A 80 2.83 -2.94 -14.97
C SER A 80 2.20 -1.56 -15.22
N ILE A 81 2.20 -0.67 -14.21
CA ILE A 81 1.61 0.66 -14.27
C ILE A 81 2.73 1.72 -14.24
N SER A 82 2.69 2.67 -15.17
CA SER A 82 3.63 3.79 -15.25
C SER A 82 2.93 5.14 -15.10
N LEU A 83 2.77 5.61 -13.87
CA LEU A 83 2.19 6.93 -13.59
C LEU A 83 3.20 8.06 -13.84
N THR A 84 2.76 9.14 -14.47
CA THR A 84 3.52 10.40 -14.61
C THR A 84 3.61 11.12 -13.25
N ASP A 85 4.53 12.06 -13.12
CA ASP A 85 4.65 12.84 -11.89
C ASP A 85 3.40 13.70 -11.62
N GLN A 86 2.72 14.14 -12.67
CA GLN A 86 1.42 14.80 -12.56
C GLN A 86 0.38 13.86 -11.94
N HIS A 87 0.26 12.62 -12.43
CA HIS A 87 -0.69 11.65 -11.86
C HIS A 87 -0.36 11.31 -10.41
N LYS A 88 0.92 11.19 -10.05
CA LYS A 88 1.34 10.98 -8.66
C LYS A 88 0.93 12.15 -7.76
N ALA A 89 1.12 13.39 -8.22
CA ALA A 89 0.72 14.59 -7.49
C ALA A 89 -0.82 14.72 -7.37
N GLU A 90 -1.58 14.32 -8.38
CA GLU A 90 -3.04 14.24 -8.33
C GLU A 90 -3.52 13.17 -7.33
N LEU A 91 -2.91 11.98 -7.37
CA LEU A 91 -3.20 10.90 -6.45
C LEU A 91 -2.90 11.28 -4.99
N ALA A 92 -1.74 11.93 -4.74
CA ALA A 92 -1.40 12.45 -3.42
C ALA A 92 -2.43 13.48 -2.92
N ARG A 93 -2.84 14.42 -3.78
CA ARG A 93 -3.85 15.44 -3.46
C ARG A 93 -5.22 14.82 -3.18
N ALA A 94 -5.69 13.90 -4.02
CA ALA A 94 -6.96 13.24 -3.83
C ALA A 94 -7.03 12.53 -2.48
N ILE A 95 -5.90 11.98 -2.02
CA ILE A 95 -5.86 11.26 -0.75
C ILE A 95 -5.71 12.18 0.44
N ALA A 96 -4.98 13.28 0.33
CA ALA A 96 -5.05 14.32 1.35
C ALA A 96 -6.50 14.76 1.55
N ILE A 97 -7.24 15.04 0.47
CA ILE A 97 -8.65 15.42 0.51
C ILE A 97 -9.51 14.30 1.13
N LEU A 98 -9.36 13.05 0.70
CA LEU A 98 -10.13 11.92 1.22
C LEU A 98 -9.78 11.61 2.68
N THR A 99 -8.54 11.87 3.10
CA THR A 99 -8.09 11.68 4.49
C THR A 99 -8.62 12.80 5.38
N ASP A 100 -8.57 14.05 4.92
CA ASP A 100 -9.17 15.20 5.61
C ASP A 100 -10.68 15.03 5.79
N ARG A 101 -11.38 14.47 4.79
CA ARG A 101 -12.80 14.10 4.87
C ARG A 101 -13.07 12.94 5.85
N VAL A 102 -12.07 12.10 6.09
CA VAL A 102 -12.15 10.92 6.98
C VAL A 102 -11.64 11.23 8.39
N ALA A 103 -11.08 12.42 8.62
CA ALA A 103 -10.73 12.91 9.96
C ALA A 103 -11.93 12.94 10.93
N ASP A 104 -13.16 12.93 10.39
CA ASP A 104 -14.38 12.80 11.18
C ASP A 104 -14.83 11.35 11.43
N ASP A 105 -14.30 10.31 10.75
CA ASP A 105 -14.96 9.00 10.76
C ASP A 105 -14.13 7.71 10.97
N LEU A 106 -12.80 7.58 10.80
CA LEU A 106 -12.16 6.27 11.11
C LEU A 106 -10.69 6.28 11.58
N ARG A 107 -10.52 6.04 12.89
CA ARG A 107 -9.40 5.27 13.47
C ARG A 107 -9.49 3.81 13.01
N SER A 108 -9.02 3.49 11.79
CA SER A 108 -9.10 2.14 11.23
C SER A 108 -7.85 1.75 10.46
N THR A 109 -7.43 0.50 10.62
CA THR A 109 -6.32 -0.14 9.90
C THR A 109 -6.44 -0.06 8.38
N LYS A 110 -7.64 0.18 7.84
CA LYS A 110 -7.88 0.40 6.40
C LYS A 110 -7.21 1.67 5.87
N SER A 111 -7.15 2.74 6.66
CA SER A 111 -6.48 3.99 6.27
C SER A 111 -4.97 3.79 6.14
N LEU A 112 -4.38 2.94 6.98
CA LEU A 112 -2.95 2.57 6.94
C LEU A 112 -2.61 1.72 5.71
N ALA A 113 -3.53 0.82 5.32
CA ALA A 113 -3.40 0.05 4.08
C ALA A 113 -3.38 0.97 2.85
N GLY A 114 -4.23 2.01 2.84
CA GLY A 114 -4.25 3.02 1.78
C GLY A 114 -2.88 3.65 1.53
N MET A 115 -2.16 4.10 2.57
CA MET A 115 -0.82 4.69 2.41
C MET A 115 0.21 3.72 1.83
N THR A 116 0.10 2.43 2.14
CA THR A 116 0.97 1.39 1.56
C THR A 116 0.71 1.23 0.07
N ASP A 117 -0.56 1.24 -0.32
CA ASP A 117 -0.97 1.13 -1.73
C ASP A 117 -0.47 2.33 -2.55
N LEU A 118 -0.39 3.51 -1.95
CA LEU A 118 0.18 4.70 -2.58
C LEU A 118 1.67 4.63 -2.81
N SER A 119 2.41 4.18 -1.80
CA SER A 119 3.85 3.95 -1.94
C SER A 119 4.13 3.00 -3.10
N LYS A 120 3.34 1.93 -3.23
CA LYS A 120 3.44 0.99 -4.37
C LYS A 120 3.12 1.64 -5.71
N LEU A 121 2.22 2.62 -5.74
CA LEU A 121 1.87 3.40 -6.94
C LEU A 121 2.87 4.53 -7.23
N GLY A 122 3.94 4.63 -6.44
CA GLY A 122 5.00 5.62 -6.63
C GLY A 122 4.74 6.97 -5.96
N VAL A 123 3.65 7.10 -5.20
CA VAL A 123 3.41 8.26 -4.33
C VAL A 123 4.13 7.99 -3.02
N LYS A 124 5.24 8.70 -2.81
CA LYS A 124 6.07 8.57 -1.61
C LYS A 124 6.54 9.97 -1.18
N PRO A 125 6.84 10.17 0.11
CA PRO A 125 7.44 11.41 0.57
C PRO A 125 8.80 11.63 -0.13
N GLU A 126 8.94 12.78 -0.78
CA GLU A 126 10.15 13.19 -1.50
C GLU A 126 11.15 13.86 -0.56
N THR A 127 10.66 14.42 0.55
CA THR A 127 11.48 15.08 1.56
C THR A 127 11.39 14.39 2.93
N PRO A 128 12.41 14.53 3.80
CA PRO A 128 12.33 14.05 5.18
C PRO A 128 11.17 14.66 5.98
N ALA A 129 10.80 15.91 5.68
CA ALA A 129 9.68 16.59 6.33
C ALA A 129 8.33 15.98 5.95
N GLU A 130 8.13 15.65 4.67
CA GLU A 130 6.94 14.92 4.22
C GLU A 130 6.89 13.53 4.83
N ALA A 131 8.02 12.83 4.91
CA ALA A 131 8.09 11.51 5.53
C ALA A 131 7.72 11.56 7.03
N GLN A 132 8.12 12.64 7.72
CA GLN A 132 7.74 12.91 9.10
C GLN A 132 6.23 13.21 9.22
N ALA A 133 5.67 14.03 8.33
CA ALA A 133 4.23 14.30 8.30
C ALA A 133 3.41 13.03 8.04
N TRP A 134 3.91 12.11 7.21
CA TRP A 134 3.29 10.80 7.01
C TRP A 134 3.31 9.97 8.30
N PHE A 135 4.41 9.97 9.05
CA PHE A 135 4.47 9.31 10.35
C PHE A 135 3.48 9.91 11.36
N GLU A 136 3.39 11.23 11.45
CA GLU A 136 2.46 11.93 12.35
C GLU A 136 1.02 11.59 12.00
N LEU A 137 0.67 11.62 10.72
CA LEU A 137 -0.65 11.19 10.24
C LEU A 137 -0.95 9.73 10.65
N LEU A 138 -0.01 8.81 10.44
CA LEU A 138 -0.17 7.41 10.85
C LEU A 138 -0.35 7.29 12.38
N ASN A 139 0.37 8.10 13.15
CA ASN A 139 0.33 8.08 14.61
C ASN A 139 -0.97 8.64 15.18
N ASP A 140 -1.54 9.67 14.53
CA ASP A 140 -2.84 10.24 14.91
C ASP A 140 -4.01 9.29 14.60
N ILE A 141 -3.87 8.48 13.55
CA ILE A 141 -4.87 7.48 13.14
C ILE A 141 -4.81 6.22 14.02
N ALA A 142 -3.61 5.83 14.46
CA ALA A 142 -3.41 4.62 15.26
C ALA A 142 -4.01 4.75 16.68
N PRO A 143 -4.54 3.67 17.27
CA PRO A 143 -4.91 3.66 18.68
C PRO A 143 -3.68 3.90 19.56
N THR A 144 -3.91 4.23 20.84
CA THR A 144 -2.90 4.59 21.87
C THR A 144 -1.67 3.67 21.95
N LYS A 145 -1.75 2.46 21.39
CA LYS A 145 -0.61 1.60 21.09
C LYS A 145 -0.80 0.92 19.73
N TRP A 146 0.21 1.02 18.86
CA TRP A 146 0.23 0.34 17.57
C TRP A 146 0.24 -1.20 17.75
N THR A 147 -0.58 -1.88 16.98
CA THR A 147 -0.57 -3.34 16.82
C THR A 147 0.58 -3.79 15.91
N LEU A 148 0.87 -5.10 15.91
CA LEU A 148 1.88 -5.68 15.02
C LEU A 148 1.57 -5.41 13.54
N GLU A 149 0.30 -5.45 13.16
CA GLU A 149 -0.11 -5.21 11.78
C GLU A 149 0.15 -3.75 11.38
N GLU A 150 -0.17 -2.80 12.26
CA GLU A 150 0.05 -1.37 12.03
C GLU A 150 1.54 -1.05 11.95
N VAL A 151 2.37 -1.66 12.80
CA VAL A 151 3.84 -1.55 12.70
C VAL A 151 4.34 -2.11 11.38
N ARG A 152 3.85 -3.28 10.97
CA ARG A 152 4.27 -3.94 9.73
C ARG A 152 3.90 -3.11 8.50
N VAL A 153 2.69 -2.56 8.48
CA VAL A 153 2.14 -1.83 7.32
C VAL A 153 2.63 -0.38 7.31
N GLY A 154 2.42 0.36 8.40
CA GLY A 154 2.78 1.78 8.48
C GLY A 154 4.30 2.01 8.52
N LEU A 155 5.00 1.45 9.50
CA LEU A 155 6.46 1.63 9.62
C LEU A 155 7.21 0.92 8.49
N GLY A 156 6.72 -0.23 8.03
CA GLY A 156 7.22 -0.90 6.84
C GLY A 156 7.19 -0.03 5.58
N THR A 157 6.09 0.72 5.39
CA THR A 157 5.95 1.66 4.26
C THR A 157 6.89 2.85 4.40
N LEU A 158 7.01 3.44 5.60
CA LEU A 158 7.96 4.55 5.80
C LEU A 158 9.41 4.13 5.56
N ALA A 159 9.77 2.90 5.96
CA ALA A 159 11.09 2.35 5.70
C ALA A 159 11.35 2.13 4.21
N SER A 160 10.36 1.67 3.43
CA SER A 160 10.53 1.45 1.98
C SER A 160 10.68 2.76 1.19
N CYS A 161 10.16 3.88 1.71
CA CYS A 161 10.29 5.19 1.09
C CYS A 161 11.72 5.78 1.16
N ASN A 162 12.60 5.25 2.02
CA ASN A 162 14.01 5.67 2.22
C ASN A 162 14.25 7.15 2.57
N THR A 163 13.21 7.96 2.74
CA THR A 163 13.28 9.38 3.12
C THR A 163 12.96 9.61 4.59
N TYR A 164 12.37 8.63 5.26
CA TYR A 164 12.02 8.70 6.68
C TYR A 164 13.22 8.38 7.58
N SER A 165 13.53 9.28 8.51
CA SER A 165 14.46 9.02 9.60
C SER A 165 13.66 8.71 10.88
N PRO A 166 13.74 7.48 11.40
CA PRO A 166 12.88 7.04 12.50
C PRO A 166 13.21 7.74 13.83
N SER A 167 12.17 8.21 14.50
CA SER A 167 12.26 8.72 15.88
C SER A 167 12.60 7.59 16.87
N PRO A 168 13.11 7.91 18.08
CA PRO A 168 13.29 6.91 19.14
C PRO A 168 12.00 6.15 19.46
N GLU A 169 10.86 6.83 19.39
CA GLU A 169 9.53 6.25 19.60
C GLU A 169 9.21 5.21 18.52
N ALA A 170 9.38 5.53 17.24
CA ALA A 170 9.15 4.60 16.14
C ALA A 170 10.06 3.36 16.25
N LYS A 171 11.32 3.54 16.66
CA LYS A 171 12.23 2.42 16.93
C LYS A 171 11.74 1.56 18.10
N GLN A 172 11.20 2.17 19.15
CA GLN A 172 10.63 1.45 20.29
C GLN A 172 9.38 0.66 19.89
N MET A 173 8.53 1.18 19.01
CA MET A 173 7.38 0.44 18.47
C MET A 173 7.80 -0.86 17.77
N VAL A 174 8.89 -0.80 16.98
CA VAL A 174 9.46 -2.00 16.32
C VAL A 174 10.03 -2.98 17.35
N LEU A 175 10.72 -2.51 18.39
CA LEU A 175 11.22 -3.36 19.49
C LEU A 175 10.09 -4.08 20.20
N ASP A 176 9.03 -3.35 20.58
CA ASP A 176 7.84 -3.89 21.24
C ASP A 176 7.15 -4.95 20.36
N ALA A 177 6.96 -4.64 19.07
CA ALA A 177 6.34 -5.55 18.12
C ALA A 177 7.18 -6.83 17.93
N ALA A 178 8.50 -6.69 17.81
CA ALA A 178 9.44 -7.79 17.68
C ALA A 178 9.50 -8.68 18.92
N ALA A 179 9.41 -8.10 20.13
CA ALA A 179 9.37 -8.83 21.38
C ALA A 179 8.01 -9.53 21.62
N SER A 180 6.93 -9.00 21.04
CA SER A 180 5.57 -9.51 21.25
C SER A 180 5.44 -11.01 20.93
N LYS A 181 4.52 -11.68 21.63
CA LYS A 181 4.07 -13.04 21.26
C LYS A 181 3.09 -13.04 20.07
N GLY A 182 2.83 -11.87 19.48
CA GLY A 182 1.91 -11.68 18.37
C GLY A 182 2.50 -12.04 17.00
N VAL A 183 3.82 -12.15 16.89
CA VAL A 183 4.49 -12.56 15.65
C VAL A 183 4.17 -14.03 15.38
N ARG A 184 3.42 -14.30 14.30
CA ARG A 184 2.94 -15.66 13.99
C ARG A 184 3.33 -16.14 12.59
N SER A 185 3.77 -15.26 11.71
CA SER A 185 4.12 -15.62 10.33
C SER A 185 5.58 -15.29 9.98
N ALA A 186 6.09 -15.97 8.94
CA ALA A 186 7.39 -15.66 8.34
C ALA A 186 7.42 -14.24 7.74
N ALA A 187 6.29 -13.75 7.25
CA ALA A 187 6.16 -12.41 6.69
C ALA A 187 6.34 -11.33 7.79
N ASP A 188 5.68 -11.50 8.94
CA ASP A 188 5.83 -10.58 10.08
C ASP A 188 7.29 -10.54 10.56
N ALA A 189 7.89 -11.71 10.72
CA ALA A 189 9.28 -11.82 11.12
C ALA A 189 10.24 -11.19 10.10
N GLY A 190 9.95 -11.34 8.81
CA GLY A 190 10.72 -10.71 7.72
C GLY A 190 10.71 -9.19 7.80
N VAL A 191 9.52 -8.58 7.93
CA VAL A 191 9.39 -7.11 7.99
C VAL A 191 10.07 -6.54 9.23
N LEU A 192 9.90 -7.15 10.40
CA LEU A 192 10.53 -6.67 11.63
C LEU A 192 12.07 -6.74 11.58
N LEU A 193 12.62 -7.79 10.96
CA LEU A 193 14.06 -7.89 10.73
C LEU A 193 14.56 -6.82 9.75
N GLN A 194 13.82 -6.59 8.66
CA GLN A 194 14.14 -5.55 7.68
C GLN A 194 14.11 -4.15 8.31
N LEU A 195 13.08 -3.84 9.10
CA LEU A 195 12.99 -2.59 9.84
C LEU A 195 14.16 -2.42 10.81
N SER A 196 14.52 -3.49 11.51
CA SER A 196 15.63 -3.43 12.46
C SER A 196 16.97 -3.18 11.78
N GLU A 197 17.19 -3.77 10.61
CA GLU A 197 18.39 -3.54 9.81
C GLU A 197 18.41 -2.13 9.22
N ALA A 198 17.33 -1.71 8.56
CA ALA A 198 17.22 -0.40 7.91
C ALA A 198 17.41 0.76 8.90
N TRP A 199 16.97 0.60 10.14
CA TRP A 199 16.96 1.67 11.15
C TRP A 199 17.99 1.50 12.26
N GLY A 200 18.87 0.49 12.15
CA GLY A 200 19.93 0.22 13.12
C GLY A 200 19.39 -0.13 14.52
N ILE A 201 18.28 -0.86 14.59
CA ILE A 201 17.67 -1.29 15.85
C ILE A 201 18.37 -2.56 16.34
N ALA A 202 19.00 -2.46 17.51
CA ALA A 202 19.64 -3.59 18.16
C ALA A 202 18.57 -4.49 18.84
N LEU A 203 18.09 -5.50 18.11
CA LEU A 203 17.21 -6.52 18.68
C LEU A 203 17.96 -7.38 19.72
N PRO A 204 17.32 -7.73 20.85
CA PRO A 204 17.86 -8.73 21.78
C PRO A 204 18.18 -10.05 21.06
N ALA A 205 19.29 -10.70 21.43
CA ALA A 205 19.79 -11.88 20.72
C ALA A 205 18.75 -13.01 20.59
N GLU A 206 17.99 -13.26 21.66
CA GLU A 206 16.93 -14.27 21.69
C GLU A 206 15.76 -13.93 20.75
N VAL A 207 15.35 -12.65 20.73
CA VAL A 207 14.28 -12.15 19.84
C VAL A 207 14.73 -12.27 18.38
N ARG A 208 15.96 -11.84 18.08
CA ARG A 208 16.53 -11.94 16.74
C ARG A 208 16.61 -13.39 16.26
N ALA A 209 17.12 -14.29 17.10
CA ALA A 209 17.22 -15.72 16.78
C ALA A 209 15.85 -16.34 16.51
N ARG A 210 14.83 -15.97 17.29
CA ARG A 210 13.44 -16.39 17.08
C ARG A 210 12.90 -15.93 15.72
N LEU A 211 13.04 -14.63 15.40
CA LEU A 211 12.54 -14.07 14.15
C LEU A 211 13.25 -14.68 12.92
N VAL A 212 14.57 -14.88 12.99
CA VAL A 212 15.34 -15.52 11.91
C VAL A 212 14.87 -16.95 11.67
N ARG A 213 14.63 -17.73 12.74
CA ARG A 213 14.09 -19.09 12.62
C ARG A 213 12.70 -19.10 11.97
N MET A 214 11.84 -18.16 12.37
CA MET A 214 10.50 -18.03 11.80
C MET A 214 10.53 -17.65 10.32
N ARG A 215 11.39 -16.70 9.92
CA ARG A 215 11.60 -16.33 8.52
C ARG A 215 12.05 -17.54 7.67
N GLY A 216 12.98 -18.33 8.17
CA GLY A 216 13.49 -19.52 7.48
C GLY A 216 12.50 -20.70 7.41
N SER A 217 11.56 -20.79 8.35
CA SER A 217 10.57 -21.88 8.40
C SER A 217 9.43 -21.78 7.38
N GLY A 218 9.33 -20.68 6.63
CA GLY A 218 8.32 -20.45 5.61
C GLY A 218 8.73 -20.77 4.17
N GLY A 219 9.94 -21.28 3.94
CA GLY A 219 10.37 -21.75 2.61
C GLY A 219 9.57 -22.99 2.17
N PRO A 220 9.38 -23.23 0.85
CA PRO A 220 8.71 -24.43 0.39
C PRO A 220 9.43 -25.65 0.96
N LYS A 221 8.71 -26.53 1.64
CA LYS A 221 9.23 -27.85 2.00
C LYS A 221 9.56 -28.58 0.69
N PRO A 222 10.72 -29.25 0.59
CA PRO A 222 11.03 -30.11 -0.55
C PRO A 222 9.99 -31.22 -0.70
#